data_AF-D9QI64-F1
#
_entry.id   AF-D9QI64-F1
#
_cell.length_a   1.000
_cell.length_b   1.000
_cell.length_c   1.000
_cell.angle_alpha   90.00
_cell.angle_beta   90.00
_cell.angle_gamma   90.00
#
_symmetry.space_group_name_H-M   'P 1'
#
loop_
_entity.id
_entity.type
_entity.pdbx_description
1 polymer ?
#
loop_
_entity_poly.entity_id
_entity_poly.type
_entity_poly.pdbx_seq_one_letter_code
_entity_poly.pdbx_strand_id
1 'polypeptide(L)'
;MLILRHVGWRPLALVIALAGVTNPVSAQTTGPAQDVGDSIRDRFVAAVEACGTALSSTPGVVVDTSSSIDIHYSPDDRSIHLGRWADLDTDSRGVIEAWASKGTMGLSPEQMFSETFNSIMAPHELGHFLQDISGRSASLGMWDGELEANRIAVAFWAMQPGADGRVVERVGNITPLMDDVPDPVPAEEDPKAFFETHYDAFMRGEDGPLNPVTYSWFQARLLTTALEEPEAYPFCDLVQINQPL
;
A
#
# COMPACT_ATOMS: atom_id res chain seq x y z
N MET A 1 -10.32 52.04 30.58
CA MET A 1 -9.00 52.59 30.97
C MET A 1 -8.04 51.41 30.92
N LEU A 2 -7.16 51.21 29.94
CA LEU A 2 -6.36 52.12 29.13
C LEU A 2 -6.36 51.67 27.65
N ILE A 3 -6.38 52.67 26.77
CA ILE A 3 -6.04 52.60 25.34
C ILE A 3 -4.51 52.66 25.24
N LEU A 4 -3.87 51.90 24.34
CA LEU A 4 -2.61 52.36 23.74
C LEU A 4 -2.47 51.84 22.30
N ARG A 5 -2.48 52.81 21.39
CA ARG A 5 -2.16 52.74 19.96
C ARG A 5 -0.65 52.86 19.76
N HIS A 6 -0.10 52.12 18.82
CA HIS A 6 1.15 52.39 18.08
C HIS A 6 0.86 51.92 16.64
N VAL A 7 0.76 52.71 15.57
CA VAL A 7 1.71 53.68 14.95
C VAL A 7 3.14 53.17 15.08
N GLY A 8 3.86 52.69 14.08
CA GLY A 8 3.70 52.73 12.63
C GLY A 8 5.12 52.85 12.07
N TRP A 9 5.57 51.89 11.26
CA TRP A 9 6.73 52.10 10.41
C TRP A 9 6.67 51.19 9.19
N ARG A 10 6.46 51.80 8.02
CA ARG A 10 6.57 51.19 6.70
C ARG A 10 7.96 51.51 6.16
N PRO A 11 8.86 50.54 5.96
CA PRO A 11 10.01 50.76 5.10
C PRO A 11 9.55 50.79 3.64
N LEU A 12 10.05 51.79 2.93
CA LEU A 12 9.91 51.98 1.49
C LEU A 12 10.41 50.73 0.74
N ALA A 13 9.59 50.21 -0.16
CA ALA A 13 9.95 49.13 -1.06
C ALA A 13 10.99 49.61 -2.08
N LEU A 14 12.16 48.96 -2.11
CA LEU A 14 13.09 49.00 -3.22
C LEU A 14 12.74 47.82 -4.13
N VAL A 15 12.03 48.08 -5.23
CA VAL A 15 11.77 47.09 -6.27
C VAL A 15 13.00 47.02 -7.16
N ILE A 16 13.87 46.04 -6.91
CA ILE A 16 14.89 45.62 -7.87
C ILE A 16 14.21 44.58 -8.77
N ALA A 17 13.91 44.95 -10.01
CA ALA A 17 13.50 44.01 -11.04
C ALA A 17 14.73 43.17 -11.45
N LEU A 18 14.98 42.10 -10.70
CA LEU A 18 15.82 41.00 -11.19
C LEU A 18 15.00 40.26 -12.24
N ALA A 19 15.41 40.40 -13.50
CA ALA A 19 15.01 39.49 -14.57
C ALA A 19 15.56 38.09 -14.21
N GLY A 20 14.80 37.36 -13.39
CA GLY A 20 15.08 35.98 -13.05
C GLY A 20 14.99 35.17 -14.33
N VAL A 21 16.12 34.60 -14.73
CA VAL A 21 16.14 33.46 -15.65
C VAL A 21 15.37 32.35 -14.95
N THR A 22 14.08 32.23 -15.23
CA THR A 22 13.30 31.07 -14.84
C THR A 22 13.85 29.91 -15.66
N ASN A 23 14.74 29.12 -15.06
CA ASN A 23 15.00 27.79 -15.57
C ASN A 23 13.63 27.10 -15.64
N PRO A 24 13.21 26.57 -16.81
CA PRO A 24 12.00 25.76 -16.86
C PRO A 24 12.20 24.65 -15.84
N VAL A 25 11.34 24.63 -14.81
CA VAL A 25 11.18 23.47 -13.95
C VAL A 25 10.85 22.34 -14.92
N SER A 26 11.84 21.47 -15.18
CA SER A 26 11.59 20.27 -15.96
C SER A 26 10.52 19.52 -15.18
N ALA A 27 9.32 19.40 -15.77
CA ALA A 27 8.31 18.52 -15.24
C ALA A 27 8.99 17.17 -15.02
N GLN A 28 9.14 16.76 -13.76
CA GLN A 28 9.57 15.41 -13.45
C GLN A 28 8.54 14.51 -14.14
N THR A 29 8.97 13.85 -15.21
CA THR A 29 8.19 12.80 -15.85
C THR A 29 7.86 11.80 -14.76
N THR A 30 6.57 11.63 -14.47
CA THR A 30 6.09 10.59 -13.56
C THR A 30 6.67 9.25 -14.02
N GLY A 31 7.24 8.50 -13.08
CA GLY A 31 7.81 7.18 -13.39
C GLY A 31 6.71 6.14 -13.60
N PRO A 32 7.01 4.98 -14.20
CA PRO A 32 6.01 3.93 -14.44
C PRO A 32 5.23 3.49 -13.19
N ALA A 33 5.88 3.44 -12.02
CA ALA A 33 5.23 3.10 -10.75
C ALA A 33 4.19 4.15 -10.32
N GLN A 34 4.45 5.43 -10.58
CA GLN A 34 3.53 6.52 -10.25
C GLN A 34 2.28 6.40 -11.12
N ASP A 35 2.45 6.22 -12.43
CA ASP A 35 1.33 6.10 -13.37
C ASP A 35 0.45 4.87 -13.05
N VAL A 36 1.07 3.74 -12.66
CA VAL A 36 0.35 2.54 -12.22
C VAL A 36 -0.43 2.81 -10.92
N GLY A 37 0.23 3.38 -9.91
CA GLY A 37 -0.40 3.70 -8.63
C GLY A 37 -1.57 4.69 -8.78
N ASP A 38 -1.37 5.76 -9.54
CA ASP A 38 -2.40 6.75 -9.86
C ASP A 38 -3.60 6.09 -10.57
N SER A 39 -3.35 5.24 -11.57
CA SER A 39 -4.41 4.55 -12.28
C SER A 39 -5.20 3.58 -11.39
N ILE A 40 -4.54 2.87 -10.48
CA ILE A 40 -5.19 1.97 -9.54
C ILE A 40 -6.02 2.76 -8.52
N ARG A 41 -5.43 3.80 -7.93
CA ARG A 41 -6.13 4.71 -7.01
C ARG A 41 -7.41 5.25 -7.63
N ASP A 42 -7.33 5.81 -8.84
CA ASP A 42 -8.48 6.46 -9.46
C ASP A 42 -9.63 5.45 -9.72
N ARG A 43 -9.29 4.23 -10.15
CA ARG A 43 -10.26 3.14 -10.32
C ARG A 43 -10.86 2.69 -8.98
N PHE A 44 -10.04 2.60 -7.95
CA PHE A 44 -10.47 2.22 -6.60
C PHE A 44 -11.45 3.25 -6.02
N VAL A 45 -11.09 4.53 -6.08
CA VAL A 45 -11.95 5.65 -5.65
C VAL A 45 -13.28 5.63 -6.40
N ALA A 46 -13.24 5.48 -7.72
CA ALA A 46 -14.47 5.38 -8.52
C ALA A 46 -15.33 4.16 -8.12
N ALA A 47 -14.72 3.03 -7.80
CA ALA A 47 -15.44 1.84 -7.31
C ALA A 47 -16.08 2.07 -5.94
N VAL A 48 -15.39 2.75 -5.01
CA VAL A 48 -15.93 3.13 -3.70
C VAL A 48 -17.13 4.05 -3.84
N GLU A 49 -17.03 5.08 -4.70
CA GLU A 49 -18.14 5.99 -4.99
C GLU A 49 -19.32 5.28 -5.65
N ALA A 50 -19.06 4.32 -6.54
CA ALA A 50 -20.10 3.50 -7.16
C ALA A 50 -20.84 2.60 -6.15
N CYS A 51 -20.20 2.25 -5.03
CA CYS A 51 -20.84 1.58 -3.88
C CYS A 51 -21.64 2.53 -2.99
N GLY A 52 -21.75 3.82 -3.34
CA GLY A 52 -22.56 4.81 -2.63
C GLY A 52 -21.84 5.50 -1.47
N THR A 53 -20.51 5.39 -1.38
CA THR A 53 -19.71 6.01 -0.33
C THR A 53 -18.93 7.20 -0.89
N ALA A 54 -19.21 8.39 -0.36
CA ALA A 54 -18.47 9.60 -0.71
C ALA A 54 -17.22 9.72 0.17
N LEU A 55 -16.05 9.83 -0.46
CA LEU A 55 -14.78 10.03 0.25
C LEU A 55 -14.59 11.51 0.60
N SER A 56 -14.12 11.79 1.81
CA SER A 56 -13.80 13.16 2.25
C SER A 56 -12.52 13.73 1.61
N SER A 57 -11.66 12.84 1.11
CA SER A 57 -10.44 13.15 0.37
C SER A 57 -10.09 12.00 -0.57
N THR A 58 -9.40 12.31 -1.66
CA THR A 58 -8.74 11.31 -2.51
C THR A 58 -7.36 11.01 -1.92
N PRO A 59 -6.99 9.73 -1.69
CA PRO A 59 -5.67 9.40 -1.16
C PRO A 59 -4.56 9.79 -2.15
N GLY A 60 -3.38 10.17 -1.65
CA GLY A 60 -2.22 10.42 -2.50
C GLY A 60 -1.58 9.13 -3.02
N VAL A 61 -0.68 9.25 -3.99
CA VAL A 61 0.23 8.18 -4.41
C VAL A 61 1.63 8.79 -4.43
N VAL A 62 2.54 8.19 -3.66
CA VAL A 62 3.93 8.60 -3.56
C VAL A 62 4.81 7.43 -3.99
N VAL A 63 5.87 7.71 -4.75
CA VAL A 63 6.85 6.69 -5.14
C VAL A 63 8.19 6.99 -4.51
N ASP A 64 8.50 6.24 -3.46
CA ASP A 64 9.68 6.47 -2.65
C ASP A 64 10.97 5.96 -3.31
N THR A 65 12.06 6.64 -2.98
CA THR A 65 13.42 6.11 -3.21
C THR A 65 13.82 5.33 -1.98
N SER A 66 13.62 4.01 -2.00
CA SER A 66 14.05 3.12 -0.92
C SER A 66 14.93 2.00 -1.48
N SER A 67 15.94 1.61 -0.70
CA SER A 67 16.76 0.44 -1.00
C SER A 67 16.11 -0.88 -0.59
N SER A 68 15.04 -0.84 0.20
CA SER A 68 14.26 -2.01 0.61
C SER A 68 12.88 -2.03 -0.04
N ILE A 69 12.24 -3.20 -0.01
CA ILE A 69 10.82 -3.33 -0.35
C ILE A 69 10.01 -2.69 0.79
N ASP A 70 9.43 -1.54 0.54
CA ASP A 70 8.60 -0.79 1.48
C ASP A 70 7.39 -0.24 0.73
N ILE A 71 6.23 -0.84 0.98
CA ILE A 71 4.93 -0.48 0.42
C ILE A 71 4.00 -0.35 1.61
N HIS A 72 3.38 0.81 1.76
CA HIS A 72 2.52 1.08 2.91
C HIS A 72 1.55 2.22 2.64
N TYR A 73 0.47 2.28 3.41
CA TYR A 73 -0.33 3.48 3.59
C TYR A 73 0.23 4.35 4.73
N SER A 74 0.34 5.66 4.47
CA SER A 74 0.74 6.66 5.48
C SER A 74 -0.48 7.47 5.94
N PRO A 75 -0.90 7.39 7.22
CA PRO A 75 -1.99 8.21 7.74
C PRO A 75 -1.62 9.70 7.85
N ASP A 76 -0.32 10.03 7.89
CA ASP A 76 0.17 11.40 8.07
C ASP A 76 -0.10 12.28 6.84
N ASP A 77 0.08 11.74 5.63
CA ASP A 77 -0.18 12.43 4.38
C ASP A 77 -1.34 11.83 3.56
N ARG A 78 -1.93 10.73 4.06
CA ARG A 78 -3.03 9.97 3.46
C ARG A 78 -2.69 9.46 2.05
N SER A 79 -1.46 9.00 1.87
CA SER A 79 -0.99 8.45 0.59
C SER A 79 -0.67 6.97 0.70
N ILE A 80 -0.80 6.26 -0.41
CA ILE A 80 -0.11 4.98 -0.57
C ILE A 80 1.30 5.25 -1.09
N HIS A 81 2.27 4.58 -0.48
CA HIS A 81 3.68 4.65 -0.79
C HIS A 81 4.08 3.41 -1.56
N LEU A 82 4.62 3.60 -2.76
CA LEU A 82 5.06 2.55 -3.66
C LEU A 82 6.57 2.62 -3.88
N GLY A 83 7.16 1.50 -4.30
CA GLY A 83 8.60 1.37 -4.52
C GLY A 83 9.00 1.40 -5.99
N ARG A 84 10.32 1.53 -6.21
CA ARG A 84 10.95 1.40 -7.53
C ARG A 84 11.94 0.25 -7.55
N TRP A 85 11.76 -0.67 -8.50
CA TRP A 85 12.69 -1.77 -8.76
C TRP A 85 14.15 -1.30 -8.88
N ALA A 86 14.36 -0.20 -9.62
CA ALA A 86 15.68 0.37 -9.87
C ALA A 86 16.41 0.88 -8.61
N ASP A 87 15.67 1.14 -7.53
CA ASP A 87 16.21 1.69 -6.28
C ASP A 87 16.52 0.59 -5.25
N LEU A 88 15.98 -0.62 -5.41
CA LEU A 88 16.22 -1.76 -4.53
C LEU A 88 17.70 -2.18 -4.48
N ASP A 89 18.14 -2.59 -3.29
CA ASP A 89 19.44 -3.20 -3.06
C ASP A 89 19.52 -4.65 -3.62
N THR A 90 20.72 -5.22 -3.53
CA THR A 90 20.98 -6.56 -4.10
C THR A 90 20.20 -7.65 -3.37
N ASP A 91 20.05 -7.54 -2.05
CA ASP A 91 19.38 -8.56 -1.24
C ASP A 91 17.87 -8.57 -1.54
N SER A 92 17.24 -7.38 -1.57
CA SER A 92 15.84 -7.21 -1.93
C SER A 92 15.56 -7.72 -3.34
N ARG A 93 16.42 -7.40 -4.32
CA ARG A 93 16.29 -7.95 -5.67
C ARG A 93 16.45 -9.46 -5.71
N GLY A 94 17.39 -10.02 -4.97
CA GLY A 94 17.60 -11.47 -4.89
C GLY A 94 16.39 -12.21 -4.35
N VAL A 95 15.68 -11.62 -3.37
CA VAL A 95 14.40 -12.13 -2.88
C VAL A 95 13.38 -12.16 -4.03
N ILE A 96 13.18 -11.06 -4.75
CA ILE A 96 12.22 -11.01 -5.87
C ILE A 96 12.60 -11.91 -7.03
N GLU A 97 13.89 -12.06 -7.34
CA GLU A 97 14.39 -13.01 -8.34
C GLU A 97 13.98 -14.44 -7.99
N ALA A 98 14.11 -14.83 -6.72
CA ALA A 98 13.63 -16.12 -6.25
C ALA A 98 12.11 -16.25 -6.42
N TRP A 99 11.33 -15.20 -6.16
CA TRP A 99 9.87 -15.22 -6.35
C TRP A 99 9.50 -15.40 -7.81
N ALA A 100 10.11 -14.59 -8.69
CA ALA A 100 9.89 -14.63 -10.13
C ALA A 100 10.22 -16.00 -10.73
N SER A 101 11.25 -16.68 -10.22
CA SER A 101 11.63 -18.02 -10.68
C SER A 101 10.59 -19.10 -10.40
N LYS A 102 9.72 -18.88 -9.40
CA LYS A 102 8.64 -19.80 -9.01
C LYS A 102 7.27 -19.37 -9.54
N GLY A 103 7.14 -18.12 -9.96
CA GLY A 103 5.90 -17.58 -10.49
C GLY A 103 5.42 -18.34 -11.72
N THR A 104 4.10 -18.44 -11.87
CA THR A 104 3.44 -19.19 -12.95
C THR A 104 3.16 -18.33 -14.19
N MET A 105 3.28 -17.00 -14.08
CA MET A 105 2.99 -16.05 -15.16
C MET A 105 4.19 -15.72 -16.06
N GLY A 106 5.37 -16.29 -15.78
CA GLY A 106 6.59 -16.08 -16.59
C GLY A 106 7.11 -14.64 -16.56
N LEU A 107 6.85 -13.91 -15.47
CA LEU A 107 7.30 -12.54 -15.28
C LEU A 107 8.82 -12.51 -15.03
N SER A 108 9.51 -11.51 -15.58
CA SER A 108 10.85 -11.16 -15.13
C SER A 108 10.83 -10.68 -13.67
N PRO A 109 11.98 -10.65 -12.96
CA PRO A 109 12.03 -10.13 -11.58
C PRO A 109 11.47 -8.71 -11.42
N GLU A 110 11.78 -7.80 -12.35
CA GLU A 110 11.22 -6.44 -12.35
C GLU A 110 9.71 -6.43 -12.57
N GLN A 111 9.19 -7.27 -13.46
CA GLN A 111 7.76 -7.40 -13.69
C GLN A 111 7.05 -8.05 -12.50
N MET A 112 7.69 -9.02 -11.83
CA MET A 112 7.19 -9.62 -10.60
C MET A 112 7.12 -8.58 -9.48
N PHE A 113 8.15 -7.73 -9.33
CA PHE A 113 8.11 -6.62 -8.38
C PHE A 113 6.92 -5.69 -8.68
N SER A 114 6.78 -5.24 -9.93
CA SER A 114 5.69 -4.34 -10.31
C SER A 114 4.31 -4.97 -10.14
N GLU A 115 4.16 -6.26 -10.45
CA GLU A 115 2.90 -6.99 -10.30
C GLU A 115 2.52 -7.14 -8.83
N THR A 116 3.46 -7.52 -7.98
CA THR A 116 3.17 -7.74 -6.56
C THR A 116 2.99 -6.41 -5.82
N PHE A 117 4.02 -5.57 -5.83
CA PHE A 117 4.13 -4.43 -4.91
C PHE A 117 3.48 -3.15 -5.44
N ASN A 118 3.53 -2.93 -6.76
CA ASN A 118 2.93 -1.73 -7.36
C ASN A 118 1.51 -1.98 -7.87
N SER A 119 1.08 -3.25 -8.02
CA SER A 119 -0.28 -3.59 -8.46
C SER A 119 -1.08 -4.30 -7.38
N ILE A 120 -0.79 -5.57 -7.05
CA ILE A 120 -1.62 -6.36 -6.12
C ILE A 120 -1.75 -5.69 -4.75
N MET A 121 -0.64 -5.17 -4.19
CA MET A 121 -0.64 -4.52 -2.88
C MET A 121 -1.22 -3.09 -2.89
N ALA A 122 -1.31 -2.40 -4.02
CA ALA A 122 -1.80 -1.02 -4.02
C ALA A 122 -3.26 -0.89 -3.50
N PRO A 123 -4.22 -1.74 -3.90
CA PRO A 123 -5.56 -1.76 -3.29
C PRO A 123 -5.60 -2.23 -1.84
N HIS A 124 -4.59 -2.99 -1.38
CA HIS A 124 -4.46 -3.34 0.03
C HIS A 124 -4.15 -2.08 0.85
N GLU A 125 -3.18 -1.27 0.42
CA GLU A 125 -2.89 0.01 1.08
C GLU A 125 -4.07 0.99 1.00
N LEU A 126 -4.80 0.99 -0.11
CA LEU A 126 -6.07 1.77 -0.21
C LEU A 126 -7.16 1.22 0.71
N GLY A 127 -7.12 -0.06 1.09
CA GLY A 127 -7.94 -0.65 2.14
C GLY A 127 -7.62 -0.06 3.51
N HIS A 128 -6.33 0.11 3.85
CA HIS A 128 -5.92 0.81 5.07
C HIS A 128 -6.37 2.28 5.08
N PHE A 129 -6.33 2.97 3.94
CA PHE A 129 -6.93 4.29 3.81
C PHE A 129 -8.42 4.29 4.18
N LEU A 130 -9.22 3.34 3.68
CA LEU A 130 -10.64 3.22 4.04
C LEU A 130 -10.84 2.95 5.53
N GLN A 131 -10.01 2.11 6.13
CA GLN A 131 -10.04 1.82 7.57
C GLN A 131 -9.71 3.06 8.41
N ASP A 132 -8.76 3.87 7.98
CA ASP A 132 -8.35 5.11 8.66
C ASP A 132 -9.47 6.16 8.64
N ILE A 133 -10.00 6.49 7.46
CA ILE A 133 -11.03 7.54 7.34
C ILE A 133 -12.38 7.18 7.98
N SER A 134 -12.65 5.88 8.17
CA SER A 134 -13.83 5.39 8.88
C SER A 134 -13.61 5.22 10.38
N GLY A 135 -12.38 5.42 10.88
CA GLY A 135 -12.00 5.11 12.26
C GLY A 135 -12.02 3.61 12.59
N ARG A 136 -12.22 2.74 11.59
CA ARG A 136 -12.29 1.29 11.75
C ARG A 136 -10.95 0.70 12.15
N SER A 137 -9.84 1.32 11.74
CA SER A 137 -8.48 0.96 12.18
C SER A 137 -8.35 0.91 13.71
N ALA A 138 -9.06 1.79 14.45
CA ALA A 138 -9.05 1.82 15.91
C ALA A 138 -9.86 0.67 16.56
N SER A 139 -10.67 -0.05 15.77
CA SER A 139 -11.56 -1.12 16.25
C SER A 139 -11.08 -2.52 15.90
N LEU A 140 -10.07 -2.64 15.02
CA LEU A 140 -9.51 -3.90 14.56
C LEU A 140 -8.17 -4.17 15.25
N GLY A 141 -7.89 -5.45 15.56
CA GLY A 141 -6.54 -5.89 15.85
C GLY A 141 -5.69 -5.91 14.57
N MET A 142 -4.36 -5.97 14.69
CA MET A 142 -3.46 -5.93 13.53
C MET A 142 -3.80 -7.03 12.51
N TRP A 143 -4.01 -8.27 12.96
CA TRP A 143 -4.39 -9.37 12.06
C TRP A 143 -5.70 -9.08 11.30
N ASP A 144 -6.73 -8.61 12.01
CA ASP A 144 -8.04 -8.39 11.39
C ASP A 144 -8.02 -7.18 10.45
N GLY A 145 -7.22 -6.15 10.76
CA GLY A 145 -6.98 -5.01 9.89
C GLY A 145 -6.32 -5.42 8.58
N GLU A 146 -5.23 -6.19 8.67
CA GLU A 146 -4.48 -6.71 7.52
C GLU A 146 -5.32 -7.68 6.68
N LEU A 147 -6.08 -8.59 7.32
CA LEU A 147 -6.96 -9.51 6.62
C LEU A 147 -8.07 -8.75 5.87
N GLU A 148 -8.64 -7.72 6.49
CA GLU A 148 -9.66 -6.92 5.84
C GLU A 148 -9.11 -6.09 4.67
N ALA A 149 -7.91 -5.51 4.80
CA ALA A 149 -7.24 -4.83 3.69
C ALA A 149 -6.98 -5.79 2.52
N ASN A 150 -6.55 -7.02 2.80
CA ASN A 150 -6.40 -8.08 1.81
C ASN A 150 -7.74 -8.46 1.15
N ARG A 151 -8.83 -8.59 1.93
CA ARG A 151 -10.18 -8.84 1.38
C ARG A 151 -10.65 -7.70 0.47
N ILE A 152 -10.41 -6.44 0.86
CA ILE A 152 -10.70 -5.26 0.03
C ILE A 152 -9.93 -5.35 -1.29
N ALA A 153 -8.64 -5.65 -1.25
CA ALA A 153 -7.80 -5.74 -2.43
C ALA A 153 -8.25 -6.85 -3.39
N VAL A 154 -8.51 -8.04 -2.86
CA VAL A 154 -9.00 -9.19 -3.64
C VAL A 154 -10.35 -8.88 -4.28
N ALA A 155 -11.29 -8.35 -3.50
CA ALA A 155 -12.61 -8.00 -3.99
C ALA A 155 -12.57 -6.89 -5.07
N PHE A 156 -11.71 -5.87 -4.88
CA PHE A 156 -11.48 -4.84 -5.88
C PHE A 156 -10.96 -5.43 -7.20
N TRP A 157 -9.92 -6.26 -7.12
CA TRP A 157 -9.31 -6.87 -8.30
C TRP A 157 -10.27 -7.83 -9.00
N ALA A 158 -11.02 -8.64 -8.27
CA ALA A 158 -11.99 -9.59 -8.83
C ALA A 158 -13.06 -8.91 -9.71
N MET A 159 -13.38 -7.64 -9.47
CA MET A 159 -14.34 -6.89 -10.28
C MET A 159 -13.73 -6.22 -11.51
N GLN A 160 -12.40 -6.16 -11.62
CA GLN A 160 -11.76 -5.51 -12.76
C GLN A 160 -11.91 -6.34 -14.05
N PRO A 161 -12.01 -5.69 -15.22
CA PRO A 161 -12.09 -6.41 -16.49
C PRO A 161 -10.74 -6.99 -16.91
N GLY A 162 -10.77 -8.00 -17.77
CA GLY A 162 -9.60 -8.49 -18.49
C GLY A 162 -8.57 -9.19 -17.59
N ALA A 163 -7.28 -8.92 -17.83
CA ALA A 163 -6.18 -9.59 -17.13
C ALA A 163 -6.11 -9.19 -15.65
N ASP A 164 -6.39 -7.92 -15.33
CA ASP A 164 -6.44 -7.40 -13.95
C ASP A 164 -7.41 -8.20 -13.07
N GLY A 165 -8.53 -8.62 -13.66
CA GLY A 165 -9.60 -9.40 -13.03
C GLY A 165 -9.27 -10.85 -12.71
N ARG A 166 -8.15 -11.38 -13.23
CA ARG A 166 -7.75 -12.78 -13.00
C ARG A 166 -7.07 -12.96 -11.65
N VAL A 167 -7.68 -12.43 -10.59
CA VAL A 167 -7.07 -12.31 -9.25
C VAL A 167 -6.56 -13.65 -8.69
N VAL A 168 -7.28 -14.76 -8.92
CA VAL A 168 -6.85 -16.10 -8.50
C VAL A 168 -5.53 -16.51 -9.16
N GLU A 169 -5.38 -16.25 -10.47
CA GLU A 169 -4.13 -16.53 -11.20
C GLU A 169 -3.01 -15.60 -10.72
N ARG A 170 -3.30 -14.31 -10.57
CA ARG A 170 -2.33 -13.29 -10.15
C ARG A 170 -1.77 -13.55 -8.76
N VAL A 171 -2.62 -13.91 -7.80
CA VAL A 171 -2.17 -14.24 -6.45
C VAL A 171 -1.53 -15.63 -6.41
N GLY A 172 -2.07 -16.62 -7.14
CA GLY A 172 -1.42 -17.92 -7.29
C GLY A 172 -0.02 -17.85 -7.93
N ASN A 173 0.31 -16.75 -8.61
CA ASN A 173 1.65 -16.48 -9.13
C ASN A 173 2.64 -15.97 -8.06
N ILE A 174 2.17 -15.34 -6.98
CA ILE A 174 3.05 -14.73 -5.95
C ILE A 174 3.17 -15.58 -4.68
N THR A 175 2.18 -16.41 -4.38
CA THR A 175 2.17 -17.27 -3.18
C THR A 175 3.13 -18.47 -3.20
N PRO A 176 3.60 -19.04 -4.34
CA PRO A 176 4.52 -20.20 -4.33
C PRO A 176 5.87 -19.95 -3.66
N LEU A 177 6.23 -18.69 -3.37
CA LEU A 177 7.38 -18.43 -2.50
C LEU A 177 7.25 -19.14 -1.16
N MET A 178 6.03 -19.15 -0.60
CA MET A 178 5.73 -19.67 0.73
C MET A 178 6.10 -21.13 0.91
N ASP A 179 6.12 -21.89 -0.19
CA ASP A 179 6.41 -23.31 -0.16
C ASP A 179 7.80 -23.64 0.41
N ASP A 180 8.76 -22.71 0.28
CA ASP A 180 10.14 -22.89 0.79
C ASP A 180 10.46 -22.03 2.03
N VAL A 181 9.55 -21.16 2.46
CA VAL A 181 9.74 -20.35 3.67
C VAL A 181 9.18 -21.15 4.85
N PRO A 182 10.01 -21.54 5.84
CA PRO A 182 9.52 -22.24 7.01
C PRO A 182 8.39 -21.45 7.69
N ASP A 183 7.37 -22.15 8.17
CA ASP A 183 6.32 -21.54 8.99
C ASP A 183 6.99 -20.82 10.18
N PRO A 184 6.85 -19.49 10.29
CA PRO A 184 7.48 -18.73 11.36
C PRO A 184 6.78 -18.91 12.70
N VAL A 185 5.57 -19.48 12.70
CA VAL A 185 4.76 -19.70 13.90
C VAL A 185 5.24 -20.99 14.57
N PRO A 186 5.57 -20.95 15.87
CA PRO A 186 5.85 -22.17 16.62
C PRO A 186 4.67 -23.16 16.53
N ALA A 187 4.95 -24.46 16.40
CA ALA A 187 3.95 -25.47 16.01
C ALA A 187 2.70 -25.59 16.93
N GLU A 188 2.75 -25.09 18.16
CA GLU A 188 1.62 -25.10 19.10
C GLU A 188 0.98 -23.71 19.31
N GLU A 189 1.44 -22.69 18.59
CA GLU A 189 0.92 -21.34 18.69
C GLU A 189 -0.13 -21.06 17.60
N ASP A 190 -1.11 -20.23 17.94
CA ASP A 190 -2.09 -19.73 16.98
C ASP A 190 -1.45 -18.64 16.11
N PRO A 191 -1.49 -18.74 14.76
CA PRO A 191 -0.86 -17.77 13.88
C PRO A 191 -1.32 -16.33 14.08
N LYS A 192 -2.62 -16.13 14.40
CA LYS A 192 -3.16 -14.79 14.67
C LYS A 192 -2.58 -14.24 15.96
N ALA A 193 -2.60 -15.01 17.04
CA ALA A 193 -2.03 -14.60 18.32
C ALA A 193 -0.53 -14.29 18.21
N PHE A 194 0.22 -15.11 17.46
CA PHE A 194 1.66 -14.87 17.22
C PHE A 194 1.88 -13.57 16.45
N PHE A 195 1.13 -13.37 15.35
CA PHE A 195 1.22 -12.16 14.54
C PHE A 195 0.91 -10.90 15.35
N GLU A 196 -0.20 -10.89 16.09
CA GLU A 196 -0.59 -9.75 16.93
C GLU A 196 0.43 -9.43 18.01
N THR A 197 1.03 -10.46 18.63
CA THR A 197 2.05 -10.29 19.68
C THR A 197 3.35 -9.71 19.12
N HIS A 198 3.71 -10.05 17.88
CA HIS A 198 5.01 -9.75 17.30
C HIS A 198 4.99 -8.69 16.19
N TYR A 199 3.84 -8.07 15.92
CA TYR A 199 3.64 -7.14 14.81
C TYR A 199 4.74 -6.06 14.70
N ASP A 200 4.94 -5.30 15.78
CA ASP A 200 5.93 -4.21 15.77
C ASP A 200 7.38 -4.72 15.62
N ALA A 201 7.66 -5.95 16.04
CA ALA A 201 8.99 -6.54 15.91
C ALA A 201 9.30 -6.89 14.45
N PHE A 202 8.31 -7.38 13.68
CA PHE A 202 8.46 -7.56 12.24
C PHE A 202 8.82 -6.26 11.53
N MET A 203 8.13 -5.17 11.88
CA MET A 203 8.34 -3.84 11.29
C MET A 203 9.73 -3.27 11.63
N ARG A 204 10.25 -3.56 12.83
CA ARG A 204 11.61 -3.16 13.23
C ARG A 204 12.71 -4.03 12.62
N GLY A 205 12.37 -5.22 12.13
CA GLY A 205 13.36 -6.18 11.62
C GLY A 205 14.25 -6.75 12.72
N GLU A 206 13.64 -7.24 13.81
CA GLU A 206 14.39 -7.91 14.88
C GLU A 206 14.96 -9.27 14.43
N ASP A 207 15.98 -9.75 15.15
CA ASP A 207 16.68 -11.00 14.83
C ASP A 207 15.75 -12.23 14.85
N GLY A 208 16.11 -13.27 14.09
CA GLY A 208 15.37 -14.52 14.04
C GLY A 208 14.15 -14.45 13.11
N PRO A 209 12.98 -15.00 13.49
CA PRO A 209 11.81 -14.99 12.61
C PRO A 209 11.14 -13.60 12.53
N LEU A 210 11.55 -12.60 13.31
CA LEU A 210 10.82 -11.32 13.43
C LEU A 210 11.31 -10.26 12.45
N ASN A 211 11.30 -10.59 11.15
CA ASN A 211 11.83 -9.74 10.09
C ASN A 211 10.83 -9.52 8.92
N PRO A 212 11.10 -8.57 7.98
CA PRO A 212 10.19 -8.27 6.88
C PRO A 212 9.92 -9.43 5.90
N VAL A 213 10.86 -10.37 5.76
CA VAL A 213 10.64 -11.57 4.92
C VAL A 213 9.58 -12.47 5.57
N THR A 214 9.66 -12.65 6.88
CA THR A 214 8.62 -13.38 7.62
C THR A 214 7.28 -12.66 7.62
N TYR A 215 7.28 -11.32 7.69
CA TYR A 215 6.05 -10.55 7.54
C TYR A 215 5.36 -10.84 6.19
N SER A 216 6.15 -10.96 5.12
CA SER A 216 5.64 -11.34 3.80
C SER A 216 4.99 -12.73 3.80
N TRP A 217 5.38 -13.62 4.71
CA TRP A 217 4.72 -14.92 4.89
C TRP A 217 3.29 -14.78 5.40
N PHE A 218 3.08 -13.92 6.41
CA PHE A 218 1.75 -13.61 6.91
C PHE A 218 0.90 -12.93 5.84
N GLN A 219 1.47 -11.99 5.08
CA GLN A 219 0.74 -11.35 3.99
C GLN A 219 0.30 -12.34 2.92
N ALA A 220 1.16 -13.25 2.49
CA ALA A 220 0.79 -14.29 1.53
C ALA A 220 -0.32 -15.22 2.08
N ARG A 221 -0.27 -15.55 3.38
CA ARG A 221 -1.31 -16.32 4.06
C ARG A 221 -2.64 -15.56 4.08
N LEU A 222 -2.65 -14.31 4.52
CA LEU A 222 -3.85 -13.47 4.62
C LEU A 222 -4.48 -13.22 3.25
N LEU A 223 -3.67 -12.97 2.23
CA LEU A 223 -4.13 -12.80 0.86
C LEU A 223 -4.73 -14.10 0.29
N THR A 224 -4.14 -15.25 0.59
CA THR A 224 -4.70 -16.56 0.23
C THR A 224 -6.03 -16.81 0.95
N THR A 225 -6.11 -16.51 2.24
CA THR A 225 -7.38 -16.59 3.00
C THR A 225 -8.45 -15.69 2.39
N ALA A 226 -8.12 -14.45 2.03
CA ALA A 226 -9.05 -13.53 1.37
C ALA A 226 -9.59 -14.08 0.03
N LEU A 227 -8.78 -14.86 -0.71
CA LEU A 227 -9.19 -15.50 -1.97
C LEU A 227 -10.04 -16.75 -1.84
N GLU A 228 -10.02 -17.40 -0.68
CA GLU A 228 -10.87 -18.55 -0.39
C GLU A 228 -12.28 -18.13 0.01
N GLU A 229 -12.47 -16.85 0.35
CA GLU A 229 -13.72 -16.27 0.83
C GLU A 229 -14.33 -15.17 -0.07
N PRO A 230 -14.15 -15.17 -1.41
CA PRO A 230 -14.42 -13.99 -2.24
C PRO A 230 -15.92 -13.67 -2.33
N GLU A 231 -16.78 -14.68 -2.23
CA GLU A 231 -18.24 -14.50 -2.23
C GLU A 231 -18.78 -13.99 -0.88
N ALA A 232 -18.04 -14.23 0.21
CA ALA A 232 -18.44 -13.78 1.54
C ALA A 232 -18.19 -12.28 1.77
N TYR A 233 -17.34 -11.67 0.95
CA TYR A 233 -16.93 -10.28 1.09
C TYR A 233 -16.99 -9.51 -0.24
N PRO A 234 -18.20 -9.25 -0.79
CA PRO A 234 -18.36 -8.37 -1.93
C PRO A 234 -17.74 -7.00 -1.65
N PHE A 235 -17.08 -6.41 -2.65
CA PHE A 235 -16.37 -5.14 -2.47
C PHE A 235 -17.26 -4.04 -1.88
N CYS A 236 -18.50 -3.89 -2.36
CA CYS A 236 -19.39 -2.87 -1.81
C CYS A 236 -19.74 -3.11 -0.34
N ASP A 237 -19.87 -4.36 0.12
CA ASP A 237 -20.13 -4.64 1.54
C ASP A 237 -18.93 -4.25 2.40
N LEU A 238 -17.71 -4.51 1.93
CA LEU A 238 -16.46 -4.06 2.57
C LEU A 238 -16.34 -2.53 2.61
N VAL A 239 -16.80 -1.84 1.57
CA VAL A 239 -16.89 -0.38 1.54
C VAL A 239 -17.93 0.13 2.53
N GLN A 240 -19.11 -0.50 2.62
CA GLN A 240 -20.17 -0.07 3.54
C GLN A 240 -19.75 -0.18 5.01
N ILE A 241 -19.03 -1.24 5.39
CA ILE A 241 -18.51 -1.38 6.77
C ILE A 241 -17.35 -0.42 7.09
N ASN A 242 -16.75 0.19 6.06
CA ASN A 242 -15.68 1.20 6.11
C ASN A 242 -16.19 2.60 5.70
N GLN A 243 -17.47 2.91 5.94
CA GLN A 243 -17.96 4.26 5.64
C GLN A 243 -17.30 5.32 6.52
N PRO A 244 -16.85 6.45 5.93
CA PRO A 244 -16.33 7.57 6.70
C PRO A 244 -17.34 8.03 7.75
N LEU A 245 -16.85 8.37 8.94
CA LEU A 245 -17.64 8.94 10.04
C LEU A 245 -18.05 10.40 9.78
#